data_AF-A0A7S2DD67-F1
#
_entry.id   AF-A0A7S2DD67-F1
#
_cell.length_a   1.000
_cell.length_b   1.000
_cell.length_c   1.000
_cell.angle_alpha   90.00
_cell.angle_beta   90.00
_cell.angle_gamma   90.00
#
_symmetry.space_group_name_H-M   'P 1'
#
loop_
_entity.id
_entity.type
_entity.pdbx_description
1 polymer ?
#
loop_
_entity_poly.entity_id
_entity_poly.type
_entity_poly.pdbx_seq_one_letter_code
_entity_poly.pdbx_strand_id
1 'polypeptide(L)'
;TLLAKVTSLPLHYFMDEKGKAVLFPTILATCYGSPQNLECLRNEMNLSLLQKFLVAQLAQRDAPESSASVGHTIHGRFPLALYQDALAFFSDAPQASSSSQG
;
A
#
# COMPACT_ATOMS: atom_id res chain seq x y z
N THR A 1 13.63 8.74 -9.29
CA THR A 1 13.18 7.38 -9.64
C THR A 1 11.74 7.41 -10.10
N LEU A 2 11.18 6.32 -10.64
CA LEU A 2 9.74 6.25 -10.93
C LEU A 2 8.90 6.49 -9.66
N LEU A 3 9.35 5.95 -8.53
CA LEU A 3 8.74 6.18 -7.22
C LEU A 3 8.67 7.66 -6.86
N ALA A 4 9.77 8.40 -7.00
CA ALA A 4 9.81 9.86 -6.75
C ALA A 4 8.82 10.64 -7.64
N LYS A 5 8.63 10.22 -8.90
CA LYS A 5 7.65 10.86 -9.79
C LYS A 5 6.21 10.57 -9.35
N VAL A 6 5.95 9.37 -8.82
CA VAL A 6 4.64 8.99 -8.28
C VAL A 6 4.35 9.75 -6.99
N THR A 7 5.30 9.82 -6.06
CA THR A 7 5.16 10.55 -4.78
C THR A 7 5.10 12.06 -4.95
N SER A 8 5.68 12.60 -6.02
CA SER A 8 5.61 14.04 -6.38
C SER A 8 4.32 14.45 -7.09
N LEU A 9 3.34 13.56 -7.27
CA LEU A 9 2.06 13.94 -7.86
C LEU A 9 1.32 14.98 -6.99
N PRO A 10 0.46 15.81 -7.59
CA PRO A 10 -0.34 16.77 -6.83
C PRO A 10 -1.15 16.09 -5.71
N LEU A 11 -1.20 16.74 -4.53
CA LEU A 11 -1.81 16.19 -3.32
C LEU A 11 -3.26 15.72 -3.51
N HIS A 12 -4.02 16.34 -4.42
CA HIS A 12 -5.41 15.95 -4.69
C HIS A 12 -5.54 14.48 -5.14
N TYR A 13 -4.54 13.93 -5.84
CA TYR A 13 -4.52 12.51 -6.21
C TYR A 13 -4.37 11.58 -4.99
N PHE A 14 -3.73 12.06 -3.92
CA PHE A 14 -3.55 11.31 -2.67
C PHE A 14 -4.70 11.55 -1.68
N MET A 15 -5.62 12.46 -1.99
CA MET A 15 -6.78 12.79 -1.16
C MET A 15 -8.07 12.20 -1.71
N ASP A 16 -8.24 12.20 -3.03
CA ASP A 16 -9.40 11.63 -3.72
C ASP A 16 -9.42 10.09 -3.63
N GLU A 17 -10.60 9.52 -3.43
CA GLU A 17 -10.78 8.07 -3.28
C GLU A 17 -10.33 7.30 -4.53
N LYS A 18 -10.58 7.83 -5.73
CA LYS A 18 -10.18 7.19 -7.00
C LYS A 18 -8.68 7.26 -7.18
N GLY A 19 -8.06 8.39 -6.82
CA GLY A 19 -6.61 8.56 -6.87
C GLY A 19 -5.90 7.60 -5.92
N LYS A 20 -6.36 7.53 -4.66
CA LYS A 20 -5.85 6.57 -3.66
C LYS A 20 -5.99 5.12 -4.13
N ALA A 21 -7.17 4.76 -4.68
CA ALA A 21 -7.47 3.41 -5.16
C ALA A 21 -6.52 2.92 -6.27
N VAL A 22 -5.88 3.82 -7.02
CA VAL A 22 -4.92 3.46 -8.09
C VAL A 22 -3.47 3.62 -7.63
N LEU A 23 -3.16 4.74 -6.97
CA LEU A 23 -1.78 5.08 -6.60
C LEU A 23 -1.27 4.20 -5.47
N PHE A 24 -2.07 3.97 -4.43
CA PHE A 24 -1.58 3.30 -3.23
C PHE A 24 -1.22 1.84 -3.50
N PRO A 25 -2.04 1.04 -4.22
CA PRO A 25 -1.65 -0.32 -4.60
C PRO A 25 -0.40 -0.36 -5.47
N THR A 26 -0.23 0.61 -6.35
CA THR A 26 0.96 0.72 -7.22
C THR A 26 2.21 0.99 -6.38
N ILE A 27 2.11 1.90 -5.41
CA ILE A 27 3.18 2.21 -4.46
C ILE A 27 3.49 0.98 -3.59
N LEU A 28 2.47 0.30 -3.06
CA LEU A 28 2.63 -0.93 -2.27
C LEU A 28 3.38 -1.99 -3.07
N ALA A 29 2.96 -2.29 -4.29
CA ALA A 29 3.61 -3.29 -5.15
C ALA A 29 5.05 -2.92 -5.54
N THR A 30 5.35 -1.62 -5.66
CA THR A 30 6.69 -1.14 -6.00
C THR A 30 7.64 -1.20 -4.80
N CYS A 31 7.13 -0.98 -3.59
CA CYS A 31 7.96 -0.87 -2.39
C CYS A 31 8.03 -2.15 -1.56
N TYR A 32 7.01 -3.00 -1.63
CA TYR A 32 6.96 -4.24 -0.88
C TYR A 32 8.08 -5.20 -1.33
N GLY A 33 8.87 -5.70 -0.37
CA GLY A 33 10.03 -6.56 -0.66
C GLY A 33 11.28 -5.83 -1.13
N SER A 34 11.28 -4.50 -1.20
CA SER A 34 12.47 -3.70 -1.53
C SER A 34 12.77 -2.65 -0.46
N PRO A 35 13.75 -2.90 0.44
CA PRO A 35 14.08 -1.96 1.52
C PRO A 35 14.57 -0.61 0.98
N GLN A 36 15.24 -0.59 -0.17
CA GLN A 36 15.67 0.65 -0.83
C GLN A 36 14.48 1.50 -1.30
N ASN A 37 13.47 0.87 -1.92
CA ASN A 37 12.26 1.58 -2.34
C ASN A 37 11.44 2.03 -1.13
N LEU A 38 11.41 1.24 -0.06
CA LEU A 38 10.76 1.61 1.19
C LEU A 38 11.42 2.85 1.83
N GLU A 39 12.75 2.92 1.88
CA GLU A 39 13.47 4.08 2.40
C GLU A 39 13.20 5.33 1.56
N CYS A 40 13.25 5.22 0.23
CA CYS A 40 12.87 6.31 -0.67
C CYS A 40 11.43 6.77 -0.43
N LEU A 41 10.49 5.83 -0.26
CA LEU A 41 9.09 6.16 0.03
C LEU A 41 8.92 6.90 1.35
N ARG A 42 9.66 6.52 2.41
CA ARG A 42 9.63 7.20 3.71
C ARG A 42 10.09 8.66 3.62
N ASN A 43 11.11 8.93 2.79
CA ASN A 43 11.61 10.27 2.58
C ASN A 43 10.64 11.17 1.80
N GLU A 44 9.85 10.56 0.92
CA GLU A 44 8.94 11.29 0.03
C GLU A 44 7.53 11.45 0.59
N MET A 45 7.06 10.51 1.42
CA MET A 45 5.67 10.46 1.87
C MET A 45 5.52 9.79 3.24
N ASN A 46 4.52 10.26 4.00
CA ASN A 46 4.14 9.62 5.26
C ASN A 46 3.45 8.26 5.03
N LEU A 47 4.05 7.18 5.55
CA LEU A 47 3.52 5.80 5.42
C LEU A 47 2.16 5.57 6.10
N SER A 48 1.75 6.44 7.03
CA SER A 48 0.47 6.31 7.74
C SER A 48 -0.72 6.34 6.78
N LEU A 49 -0.61 7.03 5.64
CA LEU A 49 -1.65 7.05 4.62
C LEU A 49 -1.82 5.66 3.98
N LEU A 50 -0.72 4.95 3.69
CA LEU A 50 -0.74 3.60 3.15
C LEU A 50 -1.26 2.59 4.17
N GLN A 51 -0.86 2.73 5.44
CA GLN A 51 -1.36 1.88 6.52
C GLN A 51 -2.88 2.03 6.69
N LYS A 52 -3.38 3.28 6.74
CA LYS A 52 -4.83 3.56 6.82
C LYS A 52 -5.59 2.97 5.63
N PHE A 53 -5.02 3.06 4.43
CA PHE A 53 -5.60 2.44 3.24
C PHE A 53 -5.67 0.91 3.34
N LEU A 54 -4.57 0.26 3.77
CA LEU A 54 -4.54 -1.20 3.98
C LEU A 54 -5.59 -1.65 5.00
N VAL A 55 -5.69 -0.95 6.14
CA VAL A 55 -6.69 -1.24 7.18
C VAL A 55 -8.12 -1.08 6.64
N ALA A 56 -8.40 -0.01 5.88
CA ALA A 56 -9.71 0.21 5.29
C ALA A 56 -10.09 -0.90 4.30
N GLN A 57 -9.14 -1.36 3.48
CA GLN A 57 -9.37 -2.46 2.55
C GLN A 57 -9.61 -3.80 3.26
N LEU A 58 -8.88 -4.07 4.35
CA LEU A 58 -9.12 -5.26 5.19
C LEU A 58 -10.50 -5.21 5.85
N ALA A 59 -10.93 -4.05 6.34
CA ALA A 59 -12.24 -3.88 6.96
C ALA A 59 -13.41 -4.02 5.97
N GLN A 60 -13.25 -3.58 4.72
CA GLN A 60 -14.25 -3.78 3.66
C GLN A 60 -14.45 -5.25 3.28
N ARG A 61 -13.47 -6.12 3.55
CA ARG A 61 -13.57 -7.57 3.27
C ARG A 61 -14.56 -8.28 4.20
N ASP A 62 -14.66 -7.83 5.44
CA ASP A 62 -15.54 -8.43 6.46
C ASP A 62 -16.98 -7.89 6.37
N ALA A 63 -17.26 -6.95 5.48
CA ALA A 63 -18.61 -6.46 5.24
C ALA A 63 -19.38 -7.46 4.35
N PRO A 64 -20.55 -7.98 4.80
CA PRO A 64 -21.38 -8.86 3.99
C PRO A 64 -21.93 -8.08 2.79
N GLU A 65 -21.62 -8.56 1.59
CA GLU A 65 -21.95 -7.92 0.32
C GLU A 65 -23.43 -7.58 0.17
N SER A 66 -23.72 -6.32 -0.13
CA SER A 66 -24.91 -5.95 -0.88
C SER A 66 -24.54 -4.88 -1.89
N SER A 67 -24.59 -5.31 -3.15
CA SER A 67 -24.33 -4.53 -4.37
C SER A 67 -22.88 -4.53 -4.84
N ALA A 68 -22.60 -5.55 -5.67
CA ALA A 68 -21.64 -5.47 -6.76
C ALA A 68 -21.77 -4.14 -7.50
N SER A 69 -20.91 -3.19 -7.16
CA SER A 69 -20.54 -2.12 -8.05
C SER A 69 -19.14 -2.46 -8.56
N VAL A 70 -19.03 -2.63 -9.87
CA VAL A 70 -17.79 -2.70 -10.62
C VAL A 70 -17.05 -1.38 -10.40
N GLY A 71 -16.37 -1.26 -9.27
CA GLY A 71 -15.67 -0.07 -8.82
C GLY A 71 -14.18 -0.36 -8.75
N HIS A 72 -13.49 -0.22 -9.87
CA HIS A 72 -12.02 -0.16 -9.98
C HIS A 72 -11.27 -1.17 -9.10
N THR A 73 -11.35 -2.45 -9.48
CA THR A 73 -10.73 -3.58 -8.81
C THR A 73 -9.24 -3.37 -8.50
N ILE A 74 -8.99 -2.95 -7.26
CA ILE A 74 -7.68 -2.88 -6.59
C ILE A 74 -6.93 -4.23 -6.64
N HIS A 75 -7.67 -5.35 -6.77
CA HIS A 75 -7.17 -6.73 -6.66
C HIS A 75 -6.10 -7.15 -7.69
N GLY A 76 -5.85 -6.35 -8.73
CA GLY A 76 -4.89 -6.71 -9.77
C GLY A 76 -3.46 -6.20 -9.56
N ARG A 77 -3.23 -5.25 -8.63
CA ARG A 77 -1.93 -4.57 -8.50
C ARG A 77 -1.11 -5.05 -7.32
N PHE A 78 -1.76 -5.46 -6.23
CA PHE A 78 -1.10 -6.01 -5.06
C PHE A 78 -1.98 -7.13 -4.47
N PRO A 79 -1.45 -8.34 -4.25
CA PRO A 79 -2.27 -9.49 -3.83
C PRO A 79 -2.81 -9.31 -2.41
N LEU A 80 -4.10 -9.54 -2.22
CA LEU A 80 -4.78 -9.38 -0.93
C LEU A 80 -4.18 -10.22 0.19
N ALA A 81 -3.68 -11.42 -0.12
CA ALA A 81 -3.04 -12.30 0.86
C ALA A 81 -1.83 -11.63 1.55
N LEU A 82 -1.21 -10.65 0.89
CA LEU A 82 -0.05 -9.92 1.41
C LEU A 82 -0.44 -8.64 2.15
N TYR A 83 -1.72 -8.27 2.28
CA TYR A 83 -2.10 -7.00 2.90
C TYR A 83 -1.74 -6.95 4.39
N GLN A 84 -1.86 -8.07 5.09
CA GLN A 84 -1.50 -8.15 6.50
C GLN A 84 0.02 -8.06 6.71
N ASP A 85 0.79 -8.75 5.86
CA ASP A 85 2.25 -8.67 5.90
C ASP A 85 2.75 -7.27 5.50
N ALA A 86 2.19 -6.69 4.43
CA ALA A 86 2.47 -5.33 4.01
C ALA A 86 2.18 -4.32 5.13
N LEU A 87 1.09 -4.49 5.87
CA LEU A 87 0.79 -3.62 7.01
C LEU A 87 1.94 -3.65 8.03
N ALA A 88 2.48 -4.83 8.35
CA ALA A 88 3.66 -4.96 9.21
C ALA A 88 4.92 -4.36 8.58
N PHE A 89 5.12 -4.55 7.27
CA PHE A 89 6.27 -4.02 6.52
C PHE A 89 6.31 -2.48 6.46
N PHE A 90 5.14 -1.84 6.29
CA PHE A 90 4.99 -0.38 6.23
C PHE A 90 4.73 0.27 7.60
N SER A 91 4.51 -0.53 8.63
CA SER A 91 4.57 -0.07 10.02
C SER A 91 6.04 0.13 10.38
N ASP A 92 6.35 1.12 11.19
CA ASP A 92 7.73 1.51 11.59
C ASP A 92 8.45 0.44 12.44
N ALA A 93 8.01 -0.82 12.37
CA ALA A 93 8.67 -1.91 13.05
C ALA A 93 10.04 -2.15 12.37
N PRO A 94 11.16 -2.13 13.11
CA PRO A 94 12.42 -2.61 12.59
C PRO A 94 12.17 -4.05 12.13
N GLN A 95 12.32 -4.28 10.83
CA GLN A 95 12.24 -5.60 10.22
C GLN A 95 13.24 -6.50 10.95
N ALA A 96 12.74 -7.31 11.89
CA ALA A 96 13.50 -8.41 12.47
C ALA A 96 13.86 -9.32 11.30
N SER A 97 15.12 -9.22 10.88
CA SER A 97 15.68 -9.97 9.78
C SER A 97 15.53 -11.45 10.11
N SER A 98 14.50 -12.10 9.55
CA SER A 98 14.44 -13.56 9.50
C SER A 98 15.25 -13.99 8.29
N SER A 99 16.56 -13.87 8.42
CA SER A 99 17.53 -14.55 7.56
C SER A 99 18.27 -15.57 8.41
N SER A 100 18.35 -16.79 7.85
CA SER A 100 19.28 -17.88 8.18
C SER A 100 18.86 -18.82 9.30
N GLN A 101 19.00 -20.15 9.22
CA GLN A 101 19.36 -21.12 8.19
C GLN A 101 19.30 -22.47 8.95
N GLY A 102 18.72 -23.52 8.37
CA GLY A 102 18.80 -24.89 8.88
C GLY A 102 19.40 -25.78 7.81
#